data_AF-A0A935K9A8-F1
#
_entry.id   AF-A0A935K9A8-F1
#
_cell.length_a   1.000
_cell.length_b   1.000
_cell.length_c   1.000
_cell.angle_alpha   90.00
_cell.angle_beta   90.00
_cell.angle_gamma   90.00
#
_symmetry.space_group_name_H-M   'P 1'
#
loop_
_entity.id
_entity.type
_entity.pdbx_description
1 polymer ?
#
loop_
_entity_poly.entity_id
_entity_poly.type
_entity_poly.pdbx_seq_one_letter_code
_entity_poly.pdbx_strand_id
1 'polypeptide(L)'
;MDAFVWDERYMTGESIVDSEHQQLVSIINRVVEQVSNETPESEISEILSQLVNYAVVHFQHEEELMAEMGCDSRFIAAHTAIHREFASQVVKMREFSGAGSGTEDLLRFLTNWLAHHIFGYRSGNGTPDPENSRRRVG
;
A
#
# COMPACT_ATOMS: atom_id res chain seq x y z
N MET A 1 -4.00 9.83 -18.11
CA MET A 1 -2.69 9.13 -18.19
C MET A 1 -2.49 8.50 -16.83
N ASP A 2 -2.24 7.19 -16.76
CA ASP A 2 -2.11 6.52 -15.47
C ASP A 2 -0.89 7.06 -14.72
N ALA A 3 -1.10 7.48 -13.47
CA ALA A 3 -0.03 7.99 -12.62
C ALA A 3 0.88 6.86 -12.14
N PHE A 4 0.30 5.66 -12.01
CA PHE A 4 0.99 4.45 -11.60
C PHE A 4 0.57 3.28 -12.51
N VAL A 5 1.50 2.80 -13.32
CA VAL A 5 1.29 1.64 -14.19
C VAL A 5 1.70 0.39 -13.42
N TRP A 6 0.74 -0.52 -13.20
CA TRP A 6 1.03 -1.84 -12.65
C TRP A 6 1.94 -2.64 -13.60
N ASP A 7 2.91 -3.34 -13.03
CA ASP A 7 3.97 -4.07 -13.69
C ASP A 7 4.25 -5.36 -12.91
N GLU A 8 4.70 -6.41 -13.59
CA GLU A 8 5.02 -7.71 -12.97
C GLU A 8 6.07 -7.60 -11.85
N ARG A 9 6.87 -6.53 -11.84
CA ARG A 9 7.82 -6.22 -10.75
C ARG A 9 7.17 -6.05 -9.37
N TYR A 10 5.86 -5.82 -9.31
CA TYR A 10 5.09 -5.71 -8.08
C TYR A 10 4.52 -7.03 -7.57
N MET A 11 4.72 -8.12 -8.31
CA MET A 11 4.20 -9.42 -7.90
C MET A 11 4.97 -9.93 -6.68
N THR A 12 4.21 -10.20 -5.63
CA THR A 12 4.64 -10.87 -4.40
C THR A 12 4.75 -12.37 -4.60
N GLY A 13 4.08 -12.91 -5.63
CA GLY A 13 3.95 -14.34 -5.87
C GLY A 13 2.71 -14.94 -5.22
N GLU A 14 2.01 -14.16 -4.37
CA GLU A 14 0.70 -14.52 -3.84
C GLU A 14 -0.40 -13.79 -4.59
N SER A 15 -1.18 -14.54 -5.37
CA SER A 15 -2.16 -13.99 -6.32
C SER A 15 -3.22 -13.10 -5.66
N ILE A 16 -3.54 -13.40 -4.41
CA ILE A 16 -4.54 -12.64 -3.63
C ILE A 16 -3.97 -11.26 -3.30
N VAL A 17 -2.78 -11.21 -2.72
CA VAL A 17 -2.08 -9.96 -2.37
C VAL A 17 -1.81 -9.11 -3.61
N ASP A 18 -1.40 -9.73 -4.71
CA ASP A 18 -1.18 -9.05 -5.99
C ASP A 18 -2.46 -8.42 -6.55
N SER A 19 -3.61 -9.08 -6.37
CA SER A 19 -4.91 -8.54 -6.79
C SER A 19 -5.33 -7.33 -5.94
N GLU A 20 -5.04 -7.35 -4.64
CA GLU A 20 -5.34 -6.23 -3.74
C GLU A 20 -4.45 -5.02 -4.01
N HIS A 21 -3.17 -5.25 -4.27
CA HIS A 21 -2.26 -4.21 -4.72
C HIS A 21 -2.71 -3.55 -6.03
N GLN A 22 -3.19 -4.34 -7.00
CA GLN A 22 -3.78 -3.79 -8.23
C GLN A 22 -5.01 -2.92 -7.97
N GLN A 23 -5.85 -3.30 -7.00
CA GLN A 23 -7.00 -2.47 -6.60
C GLN A 23 -6.56 -1.16 -5.94
N LEU A 24 -5.55 -1.18 -5.05
CA LEU A 24 -4.98 0.03 -4.46
C LEU A 24 -4.46 0.99 -5.54
N VAL A 25 -3.72 0.45 -6.51
CA VAL A 25 -3.21 1.22 -7.66
C VAL A 25 -4.34 1.79 -8.51
N SER A 26 -5.39 1.01 -8.78
CA SER A 26 -6.58 1.47 -9.51
C SER A 26 -7.26 2.65 -8.80
N ILE A 27 -7.41 2.58 -7.47
CA ILE A 27 -7.98 3.67 -6.68
C ILE A 27 -7.08 4.92 -6.76
N ILE A 28 -5.76 4.78 -6.66
CA ILE A 28 -4.82 5.91 -6.80
C ILE A 28 -4.94 6.57 -8.17
N ASN A 29 -4.97 5.79 -9.25
CA ASN A 29 -5.10 6.32 -10.60
C ASN A 29 -6.40 7.10 -10.77
N ARG A 30 -7.50 6.62 -10.18
CA ARG A 30 -8.78 7.35 -10.15
C ARG A 30 -8.64 8.69 -9.43
N VAL A 31 -7.93 8.76 -8.30
CA VAL A 31 -7.73 10.04 -7.61
C VAL A 31 -6.93 11.02 -8.48
N VAL A 32 -5.85 10.57 -9.11
CA VAL A 32 -5.01 11.45 -9.94
C VAL A 32 -5.76 11.98 -11.17
N GLU A 33 -6.62 11.15 -11.77
CA GLU A 33 -7.49 11.59 -12.85
C GLU A 33 -8.47 12.69 -12.40
N GLN A 34 -9.09 12.53 -11.21
CA GLN A 34 -10.02 13.53 -10.68
C GLN A 34 -9.32 14.84 -10.30
N VAL A 35 -8.12 14.78 -9.72
CA VAL A 35 -7.31 15.99 -9.46
C VAL A 35 -6.99 16.74 -10.75
N SER A 36 -6.77 16.02 -11.85
CA SER A 36 -6.44 16.61 -13.16
C SER A 36 -7.65 17.30 -13.84
N ASN A 37 -8.88 17.02 -13.39
CA ASN A 37 -10.12 17.50 -14.00
C ASN A 37 -10.77 18.69 -13.26
N GLU A 38 -10.05 19.36 -12.35
CA GLU A 38 -10.59 20.42 -11.49
C GLU A 38 -11.81 19.97 -10.64
N THR A 39 -11.87 18.67 -10.31
CA THR A 39 -12.94 18.06 -9.53
C THR A 39 -13.06 18.71 -8.12
N PRO A 40 -14.27 18.89 -7.58
CA PRO A 40 -14.47 19.43 -6.23
C PRO A 40 -13.68 18.67 -5.16
N GLU A 41 -13.08 19.39 -4.21
CA GLU A 41 -12.28 18.82 -3.12
C GLU A 41 -13.05 17.76 -2.31
N SER A 42 -14.37 17.90 -2.17
CA SER A 42 -15.24 16.94 -1.50
C SER A 42 -15.22 15.56 -2.16
N GLU A 43 -15.25 15.50 -3.50
CA GLU A 43 -15.23 14.23 -4.24
C GLU A 43 -13.85 13.57 -4.14
N ILE A 44 -12.78 14.36 -4.19
CA ILE A 44 -11.42 13.87 -4.00
C ILE A 44 -11.25 13.28 -2.58
N SER A 45 -11.79 13.97 -1.57
CA SER A 45 -11.78 13.51 -0.18
C SER A 45 -12.53 12.18 0.03
N GLU A 46 -13.64 11.97 -0.68
CA GLU A 46 -14.37 10.69 -0.65
C GLU A 46 -13.53 9.55 -1.24
N ILE A 47 -12.87 9.76 -2.38
CA ILE A 47 -12.03 8.73 -3.00
C ILE A 47 -10.81 8.43 -2.12
N LEU A 48 -10.19 9.45 -1.52
CA LEU A 48 -9.11 9.26 -0.54
C LEU A 48 -9.57 8.48 0.69
N SER A 49 -10.83 8.64 1.11
CA SER A 49 -11.41 7.85 2.19
C SER A 49 -11.63 6.39 1.80
N GLN A 50 -12.03 6.13 0.56
CA GLN A 50 -12.08 4.77 0.02
C GLN A 50 -10.69 4.13 -0.03
N LEU A 51 -9.66 4.87 -0.47
CA LEU A 51 -8.29 4.38 -0.52
C LEU A 51 -7.75 3.99 0.86
N VAL A 52 -7.94 4.85 1.87
CA VAL A 52 -7.51 4.59 3.25
C VAL A 52 -8.23 3.38 3.82
N ASN A 53 -9.55 3.27 3.65
CA ASN A 53 -10.32 2.14 4.14
C ASN A 53 -9.86 0.84 3.49
N TYR A 54 -9.63 0.85 2.17
CA TYR A 54 -9.18 -0.33 1.45
C TYR A 54 -7.75 -0.75 1.86
N ALA A 55 -6.85 0.21 2.08
CA ALA A 55 -5.50 -0.06 2.58
C ALA A 55 -5.52 -0.75 3.96
N VAL A 56 -6.36 -0.30 4.90
CA VAL A 56 -6.47 -0.93 6.22
C VAL A 56 -6.98 -2.37 6.13
N VAL A 57 -7.96 -2.63 5.26
CA VAL A 57 -8.48 -3.99 5.03
C VAL A 57 -7.40 -4.89 4.43
N HIS A 58 -6.68 -4.39 3.43
CA HIS A 58 -5.57 -5.10 2.80
C HIS A 58 -4.46 -5.45 3.80
N PHE A 59 -4.02 -4.50 4.63
CA PHE A 59 -3.00 -4.76 5.65
C PHE A 59 -3.40 -5.84 6.63
N GLN A 60 -4.65 -5.83 7.08
CA GLN A 60 -5.16 -6.85 7.97
C GLN A 60 -5.09 -8.23 7.30
N HIS A 61 -5.52 -8.32 6.05
CA HIS A 61 -5.51 -9.57 5.30
C HIS A 61 -4.08 -10.08 5.03
N GLU A 62 -3.15 -9.20 4.65
CA GLU A 62 -1.74 -9.56 4.44
C GLU A 62 -1.09 -10.07 5.73
N GLU A 63 -1.35 -9.41 6.86
CA GLU A 63 -0.85 -9.85 8.17
C GLU A 63 -1.41 -11.22 8.58
N GLU A 64 -2.69 -11.47 8.33
CA GLU A 64 -3.34 -12.77 8.56
C GLU A 64 -2.73 -13.86 7.67
N LEU A 65 -2.57 -13.60 6.37
CA LEU A 65 -1.94 -14.51 5.41
C LEU A 65 -0.48 -14.83 5.79
N MET A 66 0.30 -13.83 6.19
CA MET A 66 1.67 -14.03 6.64
C MET A 66 1.76 -14.93 7.87
N ALA A 67 0.80 -14.81 8.80
CA ALA A 67 0.71 -15.68 9.96
C ALA A 67 0.32 -17.11 9.56
N GLU A 68 -0.65 -17.28 8.66
CA GLU A 68 -1.10 -18.59 8.16
C GLU A 68 -0.01 -19.34 7.37
N MET A 69 0.80 -18.62 6.59
CA MET A 69 1.93 -19.17 5.85
C MET A 69 3.15 -19.49 6.72
N GLY A 70 3.11 -19.14 8.01
CA GLY A 70 4.20 -19.42 8.95
C GLY A 70 5.44 -18.55 8.74
N CYS A 71 5.28 -17.30 8.29
CA CYS A 71 6.39 -16.34 8.21
C CYS A 71 7.04 -16.10 9.59
N ASP A 72 8.32 -15.70 9.59
CA ASP A 72 9.05 -15.39 10.83
C ASP A 72 8.31 -14.29 11.62
N SER A 73 8.05 -14.52 12.90
CA SER A 73 7.29 -13.59 13.73
C SER A 73 7.95 -12.21 13.87
N ARG A 74 9.28 -12.12 13.76
CA ARG A 74 10.00 -10.84 13.73
C ARG A 74 9.73 -10.09 12.43
N PHE A 75 9.60 -10.83 11.33
CA PHE A 75 9.25 -10.25 10.05
C PHE A 75 7.81 -9.73 10.06
N ILE A 76 6.85 -10.53 10.56
CA ILE A 76 5.45 -10.10 10.75
C ILE A 76 5.39 -8.85 11.62
N ALA A 77 6.07 -8.84 12.77
CA ALA A 77 6.05 -7.69 13.67
C ALA A 77 6.64 -6.42 13.04
N ALA A 78 7.71 -6.54 12.24
CA ALA A 78 8.27 -5.40 11.51
C ALA A 78 7.32 -4.88 10.43
N HIS A 79 6.64 -5.79 9.72
CA HIS A 79 5.67 -5.45 8.68
C HIS A 79 4.43 -4.75 9.28
N THR A 80 3.82 -5.32 10.32
CA THR A 80 2.70 -4.70 11.05
C THR A 80 3.07 -3.32 11.61
N ALA A 81 4.32 -3.10 12.03
CA ALA A 81 4.76 -1.79 12.49
C ALA A 81 4.73 -0.73 11.37
N ILE A 82 5.10 -1.11 10.14
CA ILE A 82 5.01 -0.25 8.95
C ILE A 82 3.55 0.12 8.65
N HIS A 83 2.62 -0.84 8.72
CA HIS A 83 1.18 -0.59 8.55
C HIS A 83 0.59 0.36 9.60
N ARG A 84 0.98 0.16 10.87
CA ARG A 84 0.53 1.03 11.97
C ARG A 84 1.05 2.45 11.81
N GLU A 85 2.30 2.60 11.39
CA GLU A 85 2.89 3.92 11.15
C GLU A 85 2.17 4.64 10.01
N PHE A 86 1.86 3.94 8.91
CA PHE A 86 1.02 4.49 7.85
C PHE A 86 -0.33 4.98 8.36
N ALA A 87 -1.07 4.14 9.11
CA ALA A 87 -2.37 4.51 9.64
C ALA A 87 -2.27 5.75 10.54
N SER A 88 -1.23 5.82 11.39
CA SER A 88 -0.98 6.99 12.23
C SER A 88 -0.70 8.26 11.41
N GLN A 89 0.10 8.16 10.35
CA GLN A 89 0.39 9.31 9.49
C GLN A 89 -0.85 9.79 8.74
N VAL A 90 -1.67 8.88 8.21
CA VAL A 90 -2.93 9.23 7.55
C VAL A 90 -3.87 9.97 8.50
N VAL A 91 -4.04 9.49 9.74
CA VAL A 91 -4.87 10.15 10.75
C VAL A 91 -4.36 11.56 11.05
N LYS A 92 -3.06 11.71 11.31
CA LYS A 92 -2.44 13.02 11.56
C LYS A 92 -2.67 13.95 10.38
N MET A 93 -2.38 13.50 9.15
CA MET A 93 -2.58 14.33 7.97
C MET A 93 -4.03 14.79 7.85
N ARG A 94 -5.01 13.89 8.05
CA ARG A 94 -6.44 14.25 8.04
C ARG A 94 -6.85 15.24 9.14
N GLU A 95 -6.25 15.16 10.32
CA GLU A 95 -6.50 16.11 11.42
C GLU A 95 -5.89 17.49 11.16
N PHE A 96 -4.73 17.54 10.49
CA PHE A 96 -4.02 18.78 10.15
C PHE A 96 -4.52 19.43 8.84
N SER A 97 -5.29 18.70 8.03
CA SER A 97 -5.97 19.20 6.84
C SER A 97 -7.06 20.23 7.20
N GLY A 98 -6.65 21.46 7.52
CA GLY A 98 -7.53 22.63 7.48
C GLY A 98 -7.89 23.02 6.03
N ALA A 99 -9.03 23.70 5.86
CA ALA A 99 -9.68 24.06 4.60
C ALA A 99 -8.71 24.27 3.40
N GLY A 100 -8.67 23.28 2.49
CA GLY A 100 -8.23 23.47 1.10
C GLY A 100 -6.88 22.89 0.68
N SER A 101 -5.96 22.52 1.58
CA SER A 101 -4.58 22.11 1.19
C SER A 101 -4.16 20.68 1.55
N GLY A 102 -4.86 20.02 2.47
CA GLY A 102 -4.43 18.71 2.97
C GLY A 102 -4.71 17.54 2.03
N THR A 103 -5.58 17.74 1.04
CA THR A 103 -6.00 16.70 0.08
C THR A 103 -4.86 16.30 -0.87
N GLU A 104 -4.14 17.28 -1.42
CA GLU A 104 -3.01 17.03 -2.33
C GLU A 104 -1.81 16.41 -1.60
N ASP A 105 -1.54 16.89 -0.38
CA ASP A 105 -0.49 16.35 0.48
C ASP A 105 -0.79 14.89 0.86
N LEU A 106 -2.04 14.59 1.23
CA LEU A 106 -2.47 13.23 1.53
C LEU A 106 -2.35 12.32 0.31
N LEU A 107 -2.78 12.77 -0.88
CA LEU A 107 -2.63 12.00 -2.11
C LEU A 107 -1.15 11.68 -2.41
N ARG A 108 -0.28 12.69 -2.31
CA ARG A 108 1.16 12.53 -2.54
C ARG A 108 1.76 11.54 -1.55
N PHE A 109 1.39 11.64 -0.27
CA PHE A 109 1.81 10.69 0.75
C PHE A 109 1.35 9.27 0.43
N LEU A 110 0.06 9.05 0.16
CA LEU A 110 -0.50 7.73 -0.11
C LEU A 110 0.15 7.07 -1.34
N THR A 111 0.35 7.84 -2.41
CA THR A 111 0.96 7.34 -3.64
C THR A 111 2.41 6.95 -3.42
N ASN A 112 3.20 7.81 -2.77
CA ASN A 112 4.59 7.50 -2.47
C ASN A 112 4.71 6.33 -1.50
N TRP A 113 3.93 6.32 -0.43
CA TRP A 113 3.98 5.27 0.57
C TRP A 113 3.64 3.93 -0.05
N LEU A 114 2.56 3.84 -0.84
CA LEU A 114 2.17 2.58 -1.46
C LEU A 114 3.23 2.09 -2.45
N ALA A 115 3.79 2.99 -3.26
CA ALA A 115 4.90 2.64 -4.14
C ALA A 115 6.09 2.09 -3.34
N HIS A 116 6.50 2.76 -2.27
CA HIS A 116 7.60 2.32 -1.41
C HIS A 116 7.29 1.03 -0.64
N HIS A 117 6.05 0.78 -0.27
CA HIS A 117 5.62 -0.41 0.42
C HIS A 117 5.68 -1.64 -0.50
N ILE A 118 5.07 -1.53 -1.68
CA ILE A 118 5.06 -2.59 -2.69
C ILE A 118 6.48 -2.81 -3.28
N PHE A 119 7.25 -1.74 -3.57
CA PHE A 119 8.62 -1.87 -4.09
C PHE A 119 9.67 -2.20 -3.03
N GLY A 120 9.63 -1.51 -1.89
CA GLY A 120 10.68 -1.50 -0.88
C GLY A 120 10.83 -2.85 -0.19
N TYR A 121 9.76 -3.64 -0.13
CA TYR A 121 9.84 -5.00 0.36
C TYR A 121 10.77 -5.91 -0.47
N ARG A 122 11.00 -5.60 -1.77
CA ARG A 122 11.95 -6.35 -2.60
C ARG A 122 13.40 -5.88 -2.47
N SER A 123 13.63 -4.62 -2.09
CA SER A 123 14.97 -4.04 -2.02
C SER A 123 15.59 -4.14 -0.62
N GLY A 124 15.26 -5.19 0.12
CA GLY A 124 16.11 -5.73 1.17
C GLY A 124 17.29 -6.44 0.51
N ASN A 125 18.50 -6.06 0.91
CA ASN A 125 19.75 -6.65 0.46
C ASN A 125 19.76 -8.17 0.71
N GLY A 126 19.39 -8.96 -0.29
CA GLY A 126 19.34 -10.43 -0.22
C GLY A 126 18.15 -10.99 -0.99
N THR A 127 18.32 -11.23 -2.29
CA THR A 127 17.45 -12.10 -3.08
C THR A 127 17.29 -13.46 -2.38
N PRO A 128 16.10 -13.88 -1.93
CA PRO A 128 15.84 -15.30 -1.78
C PRO A 128 15.51 -15.81 -3.17
N ASP A 129 16.51 -16.47 -3.75
CA ASP A 129 16.31 -17.40 -4.85
C ASP A 129 15.12 -18.33 -4.54
N PRO A 130 14.06 -18.36 -5.38
CA PRO A 130 12.89 -19.21 -5.16
C PRO A 130 13.23 -20.71 -5.19
N GLU A 131 14.43 -21.11 -5.62
CA GLU A 131 14.87 -22.52 -5.55
C GLU A 131 15.47 -22.93 -4.18
N ASN A 132 15.80 -21.99 -3.29
CA ASN A 132 16.56 -22.30 -2.06
C ASN A 132 15.70 -22.47 -0.79
N SER A 133 14.44 -22.02 -0.80
CA SER A 133 13.52 -22.13 0.36
C SER A 133 13.03 -23.57 0.62
N ARG A 134 13.29 -24.51 -0.30
CA ARG A 134 12.92 -25.93 -0.16
C ARG A 134 14.03 -26.86 0.36
N ARG A 135 15.22 -26.35 0.69
CA ARG A 135 16.37 -27.17 1.12
C ARG A 135 16.96 -26.75 2.46
N ARG A 136 16.14 -26.66 3.52
CA ARG A 136 16.63 -26.76 4.91
C ARG A 136 15.66 -27.55 5.77
N VAL A 137 15.50 -28.83 5.40
CA VAL A 137 15.21 -29.89 6.36
C VAL A 137 16.27 -30.95 6.11
N GLY A 138 17.25 -30.99 7.01
CA GLY A 138 18.37 -31.91 7.06
C GLY A 138 19.01 -31.80 8.44
#